data_AF-A0A1I4AKS7-F1
#
_entry.id   AF-A0A1I4AKS7-F1
#
_cell.length_a   1.000
_cell.length_b   1.000
_cell.length_c   1.000
_cell.angle_alpha   90.00
_cell.angle_beta   90.00
_cell.angle_gamma   90.00
#
_symmetry.space_group_name_H-M   'P 1'
#
loop_
_entity.id
_entity.type
_entity.pdbx_description
1 polymer ?
#
loop_
_entity_poly.entity_id
_entity_poly.type
_entity_poly.pdbx_seq_one_letter_code
_entity_poly.pdbx_strand_id
1 'polypeptide(L)'
;ITHSADVAVGLVGLLGREEAIGEAFHITGDEAPSWDQIFRAMARAAGVDEPRLVHVASEAIAAADPELGAGILGDKAHTMIFDNSKIRRLVPQFSPRIPFAAGAREIVAWHDADPARRVVDTQFDALTERLLEAYRPRPL
;
A
#
# COMPACT_ATOMS: atom_id res chain seq x y z
N ILE A 1 -3.32 4.31 -2.92
CA ILE A 1 -1.92 3.85 -3.15
C ILE A 1 -1.43 4.46 -4.46
N THR A 2 -0.14 4.75 -4.60
CA THR A 2 0.43 5.38 -5.81
C THR A 2 1.70 4.66 -6.21
N HIS A 3 1.87 4.39 -7.51
CA HIS A 3 3.10 3.81 -8.02
C HIS A 3 4.27 4.82 -7.90
N SER A 4 5.47 4.35 -7.56
CA SER A 4 6.64 5.22 -7.36
C SER A 4 7.00 6.02 -8.62
N ALA A 5 6.83 5.43 -9.81
CA ALA A 5 7.03 6.13 -11.08
C ALA A 5 6.03 7.29 -11.29
N ASP A 6 4.76 7.09 -10.90
CA ASP A 6 3.75 8.16 -10.97
C ASP A 6 4.05 9.25 -9.93
N VAL A 7 4.49 8.88 -8.72
CA VAL A 7 4.97 9.83 -7.71
C VAL A 7 6.13 10.67 -8.26
N ALA A 8 7.08 10.05 -8.97
CA ALA A 8 8.22 10.74 -9.54
C ALA A 8 7.80 11.81 -10.57
N VAL A 9 6.81 11.53 -11.43
CA VAL A 9 6.28 12.54 -12.37
C VAL A 9 5.74 13.76 -11.62
N GLY A 10 4.94 13.54 -10.58
CA GLY A 10 4.38 14.62 -9.78
C GLY A 10 5.45 15.41 -9.04
N LEU A 11 6.36 14.72 -8.34
CA LEU A 11 7.42 15.33 -7.54
C LEU A 11 8.39 16.14 -8.42
N VAL A 12 8.95 15.52 -9.46
CA VAL A 12 9.89 16.19 -10.36
C VAL A 12 9.22 17.35 -11.10
N GLY A 13 7.95 17.21 -11.48
CA GLY A 13 7.20 18.27 -12.13
C GLY A 13 6.99 19.52 -11.27
N LEU A 14 7.07 19.42 -9.94
CA LEU A 14 6.98 20.54 -9.01
C LEU A 14 8.34 21.20 -8.71
N LEU A 15 9.45 20.49 -8.91
CA LEU A 15 10.77 21.03 -8.62
C LEU A 15 11.08 22.28 -9.46
N GLY A 16 11.54 23.33 -8.79
CA GLY A 16 11.91 24.60 -9.43
C GLY A 16 10.74 25.53 -9.76
N ARG A 17 9.49 25.17 -9.40
CA ARG A 17 8.33 26.05 -9.56
C ARG A 17 8.18 26.98 -8.36
N GLU A 18 8.17 28.28 -8.61
CA GLU A 18 7.93 29.28 -7.56
C GLU A 18 6.54 29.10 -6.93
N GLU A 19 5.54 28.72 -7.73
CA GLU A 19 4.16 28.48 -7.28
C GLU A 19 4.03 27.26 -6.35
N ALA A 20 5.07 26.42 -6.24
CA ALA A 20 5.09 25.28 -5.34
C ALA A 20 5.75 25.59 -3.99
N ILE A 21 6.41 26.75 -3.84
CA ILE A 21 7.11 27.11 -2.60
C ILE A 21 6.09 27.41 -1.49
N GLY A 22 6.25 26.75 -0.34
CA GLY A 22 5.35 26.93 0.82
C GLY A 22 4.01 26.21 0.70
N GLU A 23 3.79 25.46 -0.38
CA GLU A 23 2.51 24.82 -0.68
C GLU A 23 2.54 23.32 -0.43
N ALA A 24 1.42 22.77 0.06
CA ALA A 24 1.22 21.32 0.15
C ALA A 24 0.54 20.76 -1.11
N PHE A 25 0.95 19.58 -1.58
CA PHE A 25 0.36 18.90 -2.73
C PHE A 25 0.07 17.43 -2.41
N HIS A 26 -1.09 16.94 -2.84
CA HIS A 26 -1.34 15.51 -2.94
C HIS A 26 -0.69 14.97 -4.21
N ILE A 27 0.06 13.88 -4.07
CA ILE A 27 0.64 13.12 -5.20
C ILE A 27 0.14 11.69 -5.07
N THR A 28 -1.12 11.48 -5.47
CA THR A 28 -1.82 10.22 -5.21
C THR A 28 -2.32 9.58 -6.49
N GLY A 29 -2.39 8.25 -6.53
CA GLY A 29 -3.05 7.52 -7.60
C GLY A 29 -4.56 7.76 -7.60
N ASP A 30 -5.22 7.52 -8.73
CA ASP A 30 -6.67 7.67 -8.87
C ASP A 30 -7.45 6.44 -8.38
N GLU A 31 -6.76 5.34 -8.09
CA GLU A 31 -7.37 4.13 -7.51
C GLU A 31 -7.44 4.20 -5.98
N ALA A 32 -8.60 3.79 -5.45
CA ALA A 32 -8.82 3.61 -4.00
C ALA A 32 -9.17 2.14 -3.69
N PRO A 33 -8.23 1.19 -3.86
CA PRO A 33 -8.51 -0.22 -3.63
C PRO A 33 -8.71 -0.50 -2.13
N SER A 34 -9.61 -1.43 -1.81
CA SER A 34 -9.74 -1.96 -0.45
C SER A 34 -8.55 -2.85 -0.07
N TRP A 35 -8.37 -3.11 1.23
CA TRP A 35 -7.37 -4.07 1.72
C TRP A 35 -7.50 -5.44 1.05
N ASP A 36 -8.72 -5.96 0.89
CA ASP A 36 -8.97 -7.22 0.17
C ASP A 36 -8.47 -7.17 -1.28
N GLN A 37 -8.71 -6.07 -1.99
CA GLN A 37 -8.26 -5.93 -3.37
C GLN A 37 -6.73 -5.86 -3.46
N ILE A 38 -6.09 -5.16 -2.51
CA ILE A 38 -4.62 -5.09 -2.39
C ILE A 38 -4.04 -6.49 -2.17
N PHE A 39 -4.50 -7.21 -1.15
CA PHE A 39 -3.99 -8.54 -0.83
C PHE A 39 -4.25 -9.56 -1.94
N ARG A 40 -5.41 -9.50 -2.60
CA ARG A 40 -5.70 -10.37 -3.76
C ARG A 40 -4.83 -10.05 -4.97
N ALA A 41 -4.51 -8.77 -5.21
CA ALA A 41 -3.59 -8.39 -6.28
C ALA A 41 -2.16 -8.89 -6.02
N MET A 42 -1.69 -8.78 -4.77
CA MET A 42 -0.40 -9.34 -4.35
C MET A 42 -0.38 -10.87 -4.46
N ALA A 43 -1.42 -11.56 -3.99
CA ALA A 43 -1.53 -13.02 -4.07
C ALA A 43 -1.48 -13.52 -5.52
N ARG A 44 -2.26 -12.92 -6.41
CA ARG A 44 -2.22 -13.25 -7.85
C ARG A 44 -0.85 -12.99 -8.46
N ALA A 45 -0.19 -11.89 -8.10
CA ALA A 45 1.16 -11.59 -8.57
C ALA A 45 2.17 -12.65 -8.11
N ALA A 46 1.97 -13.23 -6.93
CA ALA A 46 2.77 -14.34 -6.38
C ALA A 46 2.32 -15.75 -6.86
N GLY A 47 1.40 -15.84 -7.83
CA GLY A 47 0.92 -17.11 -8.37
C GLY A 47 -0.12 -17.84 -7.50
N VAL A 48 -0.79 -17.12 -6.59
CA VAL A 48 -1.86 -17.66 -5.72
C VAL A 48 -3.21 -17.12 -6.20
N ASP A 49 -4.02 -17.99 -6.81
CA ASP A 49 -5.33 -17.61 -7.37
C ASP A 49 -6.38 -17.33 -6.29
N GLU A 50 -6.44 -18.19 -5.26
CA GLU A 50 -7.45 -18.15 -4.20
C GLU A 50 -6.82 -17.97 -2.80
N PRO A 51 -6.42 -16.75 -2.42
CA PRO A 51 -5.85 -16.49 -1.10
C PRO A 51 -6.92 -16.61 -0.02
N ARG A 52 -6.57 -17.25 1.09
CA ARG A 52 -7.38 -17.28 2.31
C ARG A 52 -7.10 -16.01 3.12
N LEU A 53 -7.97 -15.02 3.00
CA LEU A 53 -7.87 -13.79 3.78
C LEU A 53 -8.46 -14.00 5.19
N VAL A 54 -7.72 -13.54 6.21
CA VAL A 54 -8.20 -13.46 7.60
C VAL A 54 -8.29 -11.99 7.98
N HIS A 55 -9.46 -11.56 8.38
CA HIS A 55 -9.73 -10.16 8.74
C HIS A 55 -9.57 -9.98 10.24
N VAL A 56 -8.63 -9.11 10.63
CA VAL A 56 -8.38 -8.75 12.03
C VAL A 56 -8.75 -7.30 12.23
N ALA A 57 -9.50 -6.99 13.30
CA ALA A 57 -9.85 -5.61 13.63
C ALA A 57 -8.59 -4.78 13.95
N SER A 58 -8.52 -3.54 13.46
CA SER A 58 -7.36 -2.67 13.67
C SER A 58 -6.98 -2.49 15.15
N GLU A 59 -7.98 -2.37 16.04
CA GLU A 59 -7.77 -2.26 17.49
C GLU A 59 -7.13 -3.53 18.08
N ALA A 60 -7.47 -4.70 17.56
CA ALA A 60 -6.85 -5.96 17.99
C ALA A 60 -5.38 -6.05 17.54
N ILE A 61 -5.07 -5.59 16.33
CA ILE A 61 -3.68 -5.51 15.85
C ILE A 61 -2.89 -4.53 16.73
N ALA A 62 -3.46 -3.36 17.05
CA ALA A 62 -2.81 -2.37 17.89
C ALA A 62 -2.62 -2.83 19.35
N ALA A 63 -3.53 -3.63 19.87
CA ALA A 63 -3.37 -4.26 21.19
C ALA A 63 -2.26 -5.32 21.20
N ALA A 64 -2.03 -6.00 20.08
CA ALA A 64 -1.00 -7.03 19.95
C ALA A 64 0.39 -6.44 19.68
N ASP A 65 0.46 -5.31 18.96
CA ASP A 65 1.67 -4.56 18.65
C ASP A 65 1.37 -3.05 18.56
N PRO A 66 1.77 -2.26 19.56
CA PRO A 66 1.50 -0.82 19.58
C PRO A 66 2.20 -0.04 18.46
N GLU A 67 3.38 -0.47 18.00
CA GLU A 67 4.15 0.23 16.96
C GLU A 67 3.48 0.05 15.60
N LEU A 68 3.15 -1.20 15.24
CA LEU A 68 2.34 -1.49 14.06
C LEU A 68 0.95 -0.83 14.16
N GLY A 69 0.35 -0.91 15.33
CA GLY A 69 -0.95 -0.34 15.66
C GLY A 69 -1.05 1.16 15.38
N ALA A 70 -0.03 1.93 15.76
CA ALA A 70 0.01 3.37 15.53
C ALA A 70 -0.12 3.71 14.03
N GLY A 71 0.62 2.99 13.19
CA GLY A 71 0.57 3.16 11.74
C GLY A 71 -0.73 2.66 11.11
N ILE A 72 -1.40 1.68 11.73
CA ILE A 72 -2.68 1.16 11.23
C ILE A 72 -3.83 2.11 11.59
N LEU A 73 -3.96 2.45 12.88
CA LEU A 73 -5.04 3.28 13.38
C LEU A 73 -4.97 4.71 12.85
N GLY A 74 -3.77 5.27 12.71
CA GLY A 74 -3.59 6.65 12.26
C GLY A 74 -3.82 6.87 10.76
N ASP A 75 -3.54 5.86 9.92
CA ASP A 75 -3.36 6.08 8.47
C ASP A 75 -4.02 5.00 7.58
N LYS A 76 -4.32 3.81 8.09
CA LYS A 76 -4.73 2.65 7.26
C LYS A 76 -6.11 2.09 7.61
N ALA A 77 -6.68 2.50 8.74
CA ALA A 77 -7.99 2.07 9.19
C ALA A 77 -9.15 2.71 8.41
N HIS A 78 -8.91 3.86 7.78
CA HIS A 78 -9.93 4.60 7.04
C HIS A 78 -9.52 4.83 5.58
N THR A 79 -10.50 4.79 4.69
CA THR A 79 -10.28 5.11 3.27
C THR A 79 -9.91 6.58 3.12
N MET A 80 -8.80 6.85 2.46
CA MET A 80 -8.38 8.20 2.11
C MET A 80 -8.42 8.38 0.60
N ILE A 81 -9.21 9.36 0.15
CA ILE A 81 -9.34 9.77 -1.25
C ILE A 81 -8.94 11.24 -1.31
N PHE A 82 -7.98 11.56 -2.17
CA PHE A 82 -7.37 12.88 -2.22
C PHE A 82 -7.68 13.58 -3.54
N ASP A 83 -7.86 14.90 -3.46
CA ASP A 83 -8.00 15.72 -4.65
C ASP A 83 -6.62 16.05 -5.25
N ASN A 84 -6.39 15.55 -6.47
CA ASN A 84 -5.18 15.80 -7.27
C ASN A 84 -5.31 17.05 -8.19
N SER A 85 -6.41 17.81 -8.13
CA SER A 85 -6.66 18.96 -9.01
C SER A 85 -5.55 20.00 -8.93
N LYS A 86 -5.04 20.29 -7.73
CA LYS A 86 -3.99 21.28 -7.49
C LYS A 86 -2.70 20.93 -8.23
N ILE A 87 -2.20 19.71 -8.08
CA ILE A 87 -0.98 19.28 -8.77
C ILE A 87 -1.19 19.20 -10.28
N ARG A 88 -2.36 18.74 -10.76
CA ARG A 88 -2.65 18.66 -12.19
C ARG A 88 -2.67 20.00 -12.90
N ARG A 89 -2.99 21.09 -12.19
CA ARG A 89 -2.89 22.46 -12.75
C ARG A 89 -1.43 22.88 -13.00
N LEU A 90 -0.50 22.51 -12.12
CA LEU A 90 0.91 22.90 -12.25
C LEU A 90 1.74 21.88 -13.04
N VAL A 91 1.36 20.59 -12.97
CA VAL A 91 2.01 19.47 -13.63
C VAL A 91 0.98 18.71 -14.46
N PRO A 92 0.61 19.19 -15.66
CA PRO A 92 -0.38 18.52 -16.52
C PRO A 92 0.00 17.09 -16.92
N GLN A 93 1.29 16.75 -16.87
CA GLN A 93 1.81 15.41 -17.12
C GLN A 93 1.50 14.43 -15.98
N PHE A 94 1.15 14.91 -14.78
CA PHE A 94 0.77 14.07 -13.66
C PHE A 94 -0.62 13.45 -13.91
N SER A 95 -0.61 12.33 -14.61
CA SER A 95 -1.75 11.47 -14.87
C SER A 95 -1.37 10.07 -14.38
N PRO A 96 -1.57 9.76 -13.09
CA PRO A 96 -1.20 8.45 -12.54
C PRO A 96 -2.00 7.36 -13.25
N ARG A 97 -1.32 6.49 -14.00
CA ARG A 97 -1.98 5.47 -14.85
C ARG A 97 -1.55 4.05 -14.54
N ILE A 98 -0.61 3.85 -13.62
CA ILE A 98 -0.11 2.51 -13.30
C ILE A 98 -1.04 1.90 -12.23
N PRO A 99 -1.87 0.90 -12.58
CA PRO A 99 -2.77 0.28 -11.61
C PRO A 99 -1.98 -0.43 -10.52
N PHE A 100 -2.54 -0.53 -9.31
CA PHE A 100 -1.86 -1.25 -8.22
C PHE A 100 -1.51 -2.70 -8.60
N ALA A 101 -2.37 -3.37 -9.38
CA ALA A 101 -2.11 -4.74 -9.84
C ALA A 101 -0.88 -4.86 -10.77
N ALA A 102 -0.51 -3.80 -11.49
CA ALA A 102 0.73 -3.78 -12.26
C ALA A 102 1.94 -3.63 -11.32
N GLY A 103 1.88 -2.68 -10.39
CA GLY A 103 2.90 -2.50 -9.37
C GLY A 103 3.11 -3.77 -8.52
N ALA A 104 2.04 -4.49 -8.17
CA ALA A 104 2.13 -5.76 -7.44
C ALA A 104 2.97 -6.80 -8.19
N ARG A 105 2.82 -6.91 -9.51
CA ARG A 105 3.65 -7.81 -10.34
C ARG A 105 5.11 -7.37 -10.37
N GLU A 106 5.37 -6.06 -10.45
CA GLU A 106 6.73 -5.52 -10.42
C GLU A 106 7.42 -5.77 -9.06
N ILE A 107 6.68 -5.58 -7.95
CA ILE A 107 7.16 -5.88 -6.59
C ILE A 107 7.55 -7.35 -6.48
N VAL A 108 6.65 -8.26 -6.84
CA VAL A 108 6.93 -9.72 -6.76
C VAL A 108 8.10 -10.08 -7.65
N ALA A 109 8.12 -9.63 -8.91
CA ALA A 109 9.21 -9.91 -9.83
C ALA A 109 10.58 -9.40 -9.31
N TRP A 110 10.60 -8.25 -8.62
CA TRP A 110 11.83 -7.69 -8.04
C TRP A 110 12.39 -8.54 -6.90
N HIS A 111 11.53 -9.09 -6.03
CA HIS A 111 11.92 -10.03 -4.98
C HIS A 111 12.26 -11.42 -5.53
N ASP A 112 11.56 -11.86 -6.58
CA ASP A 112 11.81 -13.16 -7.20
C ASP A 112 13.13 -13.21 -7.96
N ALA A 113 13.57 -12.08 -8.52
CA ALA A 113 14.82 -11.97 -9.26
C ALA A 113 16.08 -12.23 -8.42
N ASP A 114 16.01 -12.15 -7.09
CA ASP A 114 17.18 -12.29 -6.21
C ASP A 114 16.77 -12.81 -4.81
N PRO A 115 17.15 -14.06 -4.46
CA PRO A 115 16.84 -14.65 -3.16
C PRO A 115 17.33 -13.82 -1.97
N ALA A 116 18.40 -13.03 -2.11
CA ALA A 116 18.91 -12.18 -1.03
C ALA A 116 17.92 -11.08 -0.61
N ARG A 117 16.93 -10.76 -1.44
CA ARG A 117 15.87 -9.77 -1.17
C ARG A 117 14.66 -10.36 -0.47
N ARG A 118 14.61 -11.68 -0.27
CA ARG A 118 13.50 -12.39 0.36
C ARG A 118 13.75 -12.51 1.87
N VAL A 119 14.07 -11.39 2.49
CA VAL A 119 14.35 -11.32 3.93
C VAL A 119 13.02 -11.34 4.68
N VAL A 120 12.90 -12.26 5.63
CA VAL A 120 11.72 -12.39 6.50
C VAL A 120 12.02 -11.76 7.84
N ASP A 121 11.17 -10.84 8.27
CA ASP A 121 11.17 -10.36 9.65
C ASP A 121 10.50 -11.40 10.54
N THR A 122 11.31 -12.12 11.32
CA THR A 122 10.83 -13.18 12.21
C THR A 122 9.90 -12.69 13.32
N GLN A 123 9.99 -11.44 13.75
CA GLN A 123 9.12 -10.90 14.79
C GLN A 123 7.72 -10.62 14.21
N PHE A 124 7.69 -10.02 13.03
CA PHE A 124 6.46 -9.77 12.30
C PHE A 124 5.75 -11.07 11.89
N ASP A 125 6.52 -12.07 11.44
CA ASP A 125 6.01 -13.41 11.10
C ASP A 125 5.35 -14.08 12.32
N ALA A 126 6.04 -14.10 13.47
CA ALA A 126 5.50 -14.65 14.71
C ALA A 126 4.27 -13.90 15.23
N LEU A 127 4.21 -12.57 15.06
CA LEU A 127 3.01 -11.78 15.38
C LEU A 127 1.84 -12.18 14.47
N THR A 128 2.11 -12.30 13.17
CA THR A 128 1.12 -12.70 12.17
C THR A 128 0.54 -14.07 12.50
N GLU A 129 1.36 -15.06 12.83
CA GLU A 129 0.92 -16.40 13.23
C GLU A 129 0.01 -16.38 14.48
N ARG A 130 0.34 -15.57 15.49
CA ARG A 130 -0.51 -15.41 16.69
C ARG A 130 -1.88 -14.82 16.34
N LEU A 131 -1.91 -13.81 15.48
CA LEU A 131 -3.15 -13.19 15.03
C LEU A 131 -3.97 -14.16 14.17
N LEU A 132 -3.33 -14.92 13.29
CA LEU A 132 -4.00 -15.94 12.48
C LEU A 132 -4.66 -17.01 13.35
N GLU A 133 -3.97 -17.53 14.37
CA GLU A 133 -4.57 -18.53 15.26
C GLU A 133 -5.78 -17.98 16.03
N ALA A 134 -5.70 -16.72 16.48
CA ALA A 134 -6.79 -16.09 17.23
C ALA A 134 -8.02 -15.77 16.36
N TYR A 135 -7.84 -15.37 15.10
CA TYR A 135 -8.91 -14.77 14.28
C TYR A 135 -9.32 -15.61 13.06
N ARG A 136 -8.61 -16.69 12.71
CA ARG A 136 -9.01 -17.55 11.58
C ARG A 136 -10.43 -18.09 11.78
N PRO A 137 -11.31 -17.99 10.75
CA PRO A 137 -12.61 -18.65 10.81
C PRO A 137 -12.46 -20.15 11.06
N ARG A 138 -13.26 -20.69 11.97
CA ARG A 138 -13.35 -22.13 12.25
C ARG A 138 -14.66 -22.66 11.66
N PRO A 139 -14.67 -23.85 11.04
CA PRO A 139 -15.91 -24.49 10.66
C PRO A 139 -16.76 -24.73 11.92
N LEU A 140 -18.06 -24.51 11.80
CA LEU A 140 -19.05 -24.84 12.83
C LEU A 140 -19.32 -26.34 12.85
#